data_AF-X1PK91-F1
#
_entry.id   AF-X1PK91-F1
#
_cell.length_a   1.000
_cell.length_b   1.000
_cell.length_c   1.000
_cell.angle_alpha   90.00
_cell.angle_beta   90.00
_cell.angle_gamma   90.00
#
_symmetry.space_group_name_H-M   'P 1'
#
loop_
_entity.id
_entity.type
_entity.pdbx_description
1 polymer ?
#
loop_
_entity_poly.entity_id
_entity_poly.type
_entity_poly.pdbx_seq_one_letter_code
_entity_poly.pdbx_strand_id
1 'polypeptide(L)'
;MFRLPANLVVKEQYEVISPVSVTALEEALPANSRMLVGLIFPERYSGFEEDCSRANDKLFSLLQEPGLSPWPEYPQQFVTPDEDGEPIAWVSYQSSPAWWTVILIILGGAFLLPIIGSFGAWIIDLIFPGFNEIIMLVAIGGLMFFLLPMLKPAE
;
A
#
# COMPACT_ATOMS: atom_id res chain seq x y z
N MET A 1 19.23 -4.09 3.21
CA MET A 1 18.37 -3.74 4.36
C MET A 1 18.42 -2.25 4.55
N PHE A 2 17.25 -1.62 4.53
CA PHE A 2 17.09 -0.20 4.83
C PHE A 2 17.24 -0.02 6.33
N ARG A 3 18.22 0.75 6.76
CA ARG A 3 18.36 1.09 8.18
C ARG A 3 17.98 2.55 8.39
N LEU A 4 17.16 2.78 9.40
CA LEU A 4 16.86 4.13 9.82
C LEU A 4 18.16 4.87 10.18
N PRO A 5 18.28 6.16 9.79
CA PRO A 5 19.35 7.02 10.27
C PRO A 5 19.45 6.94 11.80
N ALA A 6 20.67 6.81 12.34
CA ALA A 6 20.88 6.58 13.77
C ALA A 6 20.34 7.70 14.69
N ASN A 7 20.01 8.87 14.12
CA ASN A 7 19.39 10.00 14.80
C ASN A 7 17.85 9.95 14.83
N LEU A 8 17.23 8.94 14.21
CA LEU A 8 15.78 8.71 14.25
C LEU A 8 15.48 7.55 15.19
N VAL A 9 14.82 7.85 16.30
CA VAL A 9 14.42 6.86 17.30
C VAL A 9 12.97 6.49 17.06
N VAL A 10 12.72 5.20 16.83
CA VAL A 10 11.36 4.64 16.79
C VAL A 10 10.80 4.67 18.21
N LYS A 11 9.59 5.22 18.40
CA LYS A 11 8.84 5.40 19.68
C LYS A 11 8.92 6.77 20.35
N GLU A 12 9.64 7.73 19.78
CA GLU A 12 9.37 9.14 20.11
C GLU A 12 8.12 9.62 19.34
N GLN A 13 7.36 10.55 19.90
CA GLN A 13 6.14 11.07 19.26
C GLN A 13 6.51 11.72 17.92
N TYR A 14 6.33 10.98 16.84
CA TYR A 14 6.37 11.56 15.50
C TYR A 14 5.29 12.61 15.42
N GLU A 15 5.67 13.85 15.15
CA GLU A 15 4.71 14.92 14.94
C GLU A 15 3.86 14.56 13.72
N VAL A 16 2.54 14.54 13.92
CA VAL A 16 1.60 14.29 12.81
C VAL A 16 1.66 15.49 11.89
N ILE A 17 2.44 15.37 10.82
CA ILE A 17 2.57 16.40 9.80
C ILE A 17 1.47 16.25 8.74
N SER A 18 0.88 17.38 8.35
CA SER A 18 -0.12 17.39 7.27
C SER A 18 0.57 17.26 5.90
N PRO A 19 -0.14 16.81 4.86
CA PRO A 19 0.36 16.88 3.47
C PRO A 19 0.91 18.25 3.09
N VAL A 20 0.25 19.32 3.53
CA VAL A 20 0.64 20.71 3.29
C VAL A 20 1.97 21.04 3.99
N SER A 21 2.20 20.47 5.18
CA SER A 21 3.46 20.63 5.91
C SER A 21 4.64 19.98 5.18
N VAL A 22 4.41 18.82 4.53
CA VAL A 22 5.44 18.15 3.72
C VAL A 22 5.72 18.93 2.43
N THR A 23 4.70 19.46 1.76
CA THR A 23 4.89 20.34 0.60
C THR A 23 5.67 21.60 0.97
N ALA A 24 5.31 22.27 2.06
CA ALA A 24 6.03 23.44 2.54
C ALA A 24 7.50 23.11 2.91
N LEU A 25 7.74 21.91 3.45
CA LEU A 25 9.09 21.42 3.73
C LEU A 25 9.88 21.16 2.44
N GLU A 26 9.27 20.55 1.42
CA GLU A 26 9.90 20.34 0.12
C GLU A 26 10.28 21.65 -0.58
N GLU A 27 9.42 22.65 -0.50
CA GLU A 27 9.66 23.99 -1.07
C GLU A 27 10.79 24.73 -0.33
N ALA A 28 10.96 24.49 0.97
CA ALA A 28 11.99 25.11 1.78
C ALA A 28 13.37 24.45 1.65
N LEU A 29 13.43 23.20 1.17
CA LEU A 29 14.65 22.43 1.07
C LEU A 29 15.34 22.61 -0.29
N PRO A 30 16.69 22.58 -0.35
CA PRO A 30 17.42 22.51 -1.61
C PRO A 30 16.95 21.31 -2.45
N ALA A 31 16.98 21.46 -3.78
CA ALA A 31 16.70 20.36 -4.69
C ALA A 31 17.64 19.17 -4.40
N ASN A 32 17.11 17.94 -4.49
CA ASN A 32 17.80 16.68 -4.19
C ASN A 32 18.13 16.45 -2.70
N SER A 33 17.46 17.16 -1.78
CA SER A 33 17.57 16.86 -0.35
C SER A 33 17.01 15.47 -0.06
N ARG A 34 17.56 14.77 0.93
CA ARG A 34 17.06 13.45 1.33
C ARG A 34 15.79 13.61 2.15
N MET A 35 14.67 13.16 1.60
CA MET A 35 13.39 13.11 2.27
C MET A 35 13.17 11.72 2.87
N LEU A 36 12.70 11.70 4.11
CA LEU A 36 12.22 10.50 4.78
C LEU A 36 10.90 10.83 5.46
N VAL A 37 9.84 10.11 5.08
CA VAL A 37 8.51 10.28 5.64
C VAL A 37 8.01 8.94 6.16
N GLY A 38 7.59 8.90 7.42
CA GLY A 38 6.97 7.71 8.01
C GLY A 38 5.45 7.76 7.89
N LEU A 39 4.85 6.78 7.22
CA LEU A 39 3.42 6.55 7.28
C LEU A 39 3.11 5.64 8.46
N ILE A 40 2.47 6.20 9.49
CA ILE A 40 2.15 5.49 10.73
C ILE A 40 0.72 4.98 10.66
N PHE A 41 0.55 3.67 10.83
CA PHE A 41 -0.74 3.01 10.86
C PHE A 41 -1.12 2.62 12.30
N PRO A 42 -2.42 2.48 12.62
CA PRO A 42 -2.86 2.06 13.94
C PRO A 42 -2.38 0.65 14.33
N GLU A 43 -2.27 -0.24 13.34
CA GLU A 43 -1.85 -1.62 13.52
C GLU A 43 -1.19 -2.16 12.24
N ARG A 44 -0.36 -3.19 12.40
CA ARG A 44 0.29 -3.87 11.28
C ARG A 44 -0.64 -4.98 10.82
N TYR A 45 -1.33 -4.75 9.71
CA TYR A 45 -2.32 -5.68 9.17
C TYR A 45 -1.68 -6.75 8.27
N SER A 46 -2.41 -7.85 8.05
CA SER A 46 -1.97 -8.92 7.14
C SER A 46 -1.91 -8.41 5.69
N GLY A 47 -0.72 -8.45 5.07
CA GLY A 47 -0.50 -7.92 3.72
C GLY A 47 0.23 -6.57 3.66
N PHE A 48 0.62 -6.02 4.82
CA PHE A 48 1.35 -4.76 4.90
C PHE A 48 2.63 -4.72 4.04
N GLU A 49 3.42 -5.79 4.07
CA GLU A 49 4.66 -5.92 3.29
C GLU A 49 4.40 -6.03 1.80
N GLU A 50 3.34 -6.73 1.41
CA GLU A 50 2.89 -6.86 0.01
C GLU A 50 2.43 -5.51 -0.53
N ASP A 51 1.72 -4.73 0.29
CA ASP A 51 1.28 -3.38 -0.05
C ASP A 51 2.46 -2.41 -0.17
N CYS A 52 3.47 -2.54 0.69
CA CYS A 52 4.75 -1.81 0.54
C CYS A 52 5.45 -2.18 -0.78
N SER A 53 5.48 -3.47 -1.13
CA SER A 53 6.04 -3.93 -2.41
C SER A 53 5.25 -3.37 -3.60
N ARG A 54 3.92 -3.40 -3.54
CA ARG A 54 3.06 -2.84 -4.59
C ARG A 54 3.21 -1.33 -4.72
N ALA A 55 3.41 -0.62 -3.62
CA ALA A 55 3.71 0.81 -3.63
C ALA A 55 5.05 1.09 -4.30
N ASN A 56 6.09 0.30 -4.00
CA ASN A 56 7.36 0.36 -4.72
C ASN A 56 7.17 0.15 -6.22
N ASP A 57 6.51 -0.93 -6.66
CA ASP A 57 6.33 -1.23 -8.08
C ASP A 57 5.66 -0.07 -8.83
N LYS A 58 4.64 0.54 -8.23
CA LYS A 58 3.95 1.70 -8.79
C LYS A 58 4.86 2.94 -8.83
N LEU A 59 5.59 3.22 -7.75
CA LEU A 59 6.54 4.33 -7.72
C LEU A 59 7.64 4.15 -8.77
N PHE A 60 8.22 2.95 -8.86
CA PHE A 60 9.23 2.59 -9.88
C PHE A 60 8.71 2.72 -11.30
N SER A 61 7.45 2.35 -11.55
CA SER A 61 6.84 2.52 -12.89
C SER A 61 6.75 3.99 -13.31
N LEU A 62 6.62 4.92 -12.36
CA LEU A 62 6.52 6.35 -12.61
C LEU A 62 7.88 7.04 -12.73
N LEU A 63 8.97 6.42 -12.28
CA LEU A 63 10.35 6.93 -12.45
C LEU A 63 10.84 6.93 -13.90
N GLN A 64 10.04 6.44 -14.84
CA GLN A 64 10.32 6.73 -16.25
C GLN A 64 10.22 8.25 -16.53
N GLU A 65 9.62 9.03 -15.63
CA GLU A 65 9.64 10.48 -15.67
C GLU A 65 10.84 11.08 -14.89
N PRO A 66 11.56 12.06 -15.47
CA PRO A 66 12.70 12.70 -14.82
C PRO A 66 12.22 13.61 -13.69
N GLY A 67 12.22 13.13 -12.45
CA GLY A 67 11.87 14.02 -11.34
C GLY A 67 11.85 13.41 -9.95
N LEU A 68 11.57 12.12 -9.82
CA LEU A 68 11.62 11.41 -8.54
C LEU A 68 12.81 10.44 -8.57
N SER A 69 13.61 10.40 -7.52
CA SER A 69 14.73 9.45 -7.39
C SER A 69 14.72 8.84 -6.00
N PRO A 70 15.01 7.54 -5.87
CA PRO A 70 15.19 6.93 -4.56
C PRO A 70 16.50 7.45 -3.95
N TRP A 71 16.73 7.12 -2.68
CA TRP A 71 18.04 7.39 -2.09
C TRP A 71 19.14 6.62 -2.84
N PRO A 72 20.32 7.24 -3.07
CA PRO A 72 21.44 6.57 -3.75
C PRO A 72 21.88 5.26 -3.09
N GLU A 73 21.76 5.16 -1.77
CA GLU A 73 22.11 3.99 -0.98
C GLU A 73 21.08 2.85 -1.10
N TYR A 74 19.83 3.19 -1.47
CA TYR A 74 18.72 2.26 -1.59
C TYR A 74 17.98 2.46 -2.91
N PRO A 75 18.65 2.26 -4.06
CA PRO A 75 18.11 2.62 -5.36
C PRO A 75 16.92 1.76 -5.79
N GLN A 76 16.64 0.66 -5.08
CA GLN A 76 15.60 -0.31 -5.37
C GLN A 76 14.37 -0.18 -4.46
N GLN A 77 14.34 0.77 -3.52
CA GLN A 77 13.23 0.89 -2.57
C GLN A 77 12.89 2.37 -2.31
N PHE A 78 11.64 2.73 -2.53
CA PHE A 78 11.05 3.99 -2.06
C PHE A 78 10.34 3.77 -0.74
N VAL A 79 9.55 2.71 -0.67
CA VAL A 79 8.74 2.33 0.48
C VAL A 79 9.39 1.12 1.14
N THR A 80 9.70 1.22 2.41
CA THR A 80 10.26 0.11 3.19
C THR A 80 9.42 -0.08 4.45
N PRO A 81 8.88 -1.28 4.71
CA PRO A 81 8.27 -1.56 6.00
C PRO A 81 9.30 -1.46 7.12
N ASP A 82 8.86 -1.07 8.30
CA ASP A 82 9.72 -1.01 9.47
C ASP A 82 10.29 -2.40 9.85
N GLU A 83 11.61 -2.46 10.07
CA GLU A 83 12.34 -3.69 10.40
C GLU A 83 12.03 -4.20 11.81
N ASP A 84 11.65 -3.31 12.74
CA ASP A 84 11.37 -3.65 14.14
C ASP A 84 9.94 -4.19 14.34
N GLY A 85 9.17 -4.35 13.26
CA GLY A 85 7.81 -4.89 13.32
C GLY A 85 6.74 -3.83 13.60
N GLU A 86 7.11 -2.56 13.71
CA GLU A 86 6.16 -1.48 13.98
C GLU A 86 5.26 -1.24 12.74
N PRO A 87 4.04 -0.70 12.92
CA PRO A 87 3.09 -0.43 11.84
C PRO A 87 3.47 0.85 11.07
N ILE A 88 4.70 0.92 10.56
CA ILE A 88 5.26 2.10 9.91
C ILE A 88 5.78 1.72 8.52
N ALA A 89 5.38 2.48 7.50
CA ALA A 89 5.96 2.40 6.15
C ALA A 89 6.81 3.63 5.89
N TRP A 90 8.12 3.43 5.73
CA TRP A 90 9.10 4.47 5.49
C TRP A 90 9.17 4.79 4.00
N VAL A 91 8.92 6.05 3.65
CA VAL A 91 9.01 6.58 2.28
C VAL A 91 10.28 7.41 2.16
N SER A 92 11.27 6.90 1.44
CA SER A 92 12.57 7.54 1.22
C SER A 92 12.76 7.94 -0.24
N TYR A 93 13.04 9.22 -0.47
CA TYR A 93 13.20 9.77 -1.83
C TYR A 93 14.02 11.06 -1.80
N GLN A 94 14.45 11.52 -2.97
CA GLN A 94 15.07 12.84 -3.15
C GLN A 94 14.01 13.91 -3.37
N SER A 95 14.12 15.03 -2.65
CA SER A 95 13.17 16.14 -2.70
C SER A 95 13.00 16.66 -4.12
N SER A 96 11.75 16.79 -4.53
CA SER A 96 11.36 17.26 -5.84
C SER A 96 10.00 17.95 -5.71
N PRO A 97 9.93 19.30 -5.79
CA PRO A 97 8.76 20.12 -5.38
C PRO A 97 7.40 19.84 -6.06
N ALA A 98 7.26 18.78 -6.86
CA ALA A 98 6.05 18.43 -7.61
C ALA A 98 5.54 17.01 -7.33
N TRP A 99 6.28 16.18 -6.59
CA TRP A 99 6.01 14.74 -6.53
C TRP A 99 5.24 14.29 -5.30
N TRP A 100 5.20 15.09 -4.22
CA TRP A 100 4.55 14.67 -2.98
C TRP A 100 3.07 14.32 -3.17
N THR A 101 2.32 15.14 -3.92
CA THR A 101 0.90 14.85 -4.24
C THR A 101 0.75 13.53 -5.00
N VAL A 102 1.64 13.25 -5.93
CA VAL A 102 1.63 12.00 -6.73
C VAL A 102 1.97 10.80 -5.84
N ILE A 103 2.98 10.94 -4.98
CA ILE A 103 3.36 9.94 -3.97
C ILE A 103 2.16 9.62 -3.07
N LEU A 104 1.46 10.63 -2.55
CA LEU A 104 0.26 10.44 -1.74
C LEU A 104 -0.87 9.73 -2.47
N ILE A 105 -1.10 10.01 -3.75
CA ILE A 105 -2.11 9.31 -4.55
C ILE A 105 -1.76 7.83 -4.68
N ILE A 106 -0.48 7.50 -4.90
CA ILE A 106 -0.04 6.11 -5.05
C ILE A 106 -0.10 5.38 -3.72
N LEU A 107 0.37 6.00 -2.64
CA LEU A 107 0.32 5.44 -1.30
C LEU A 107 -1.15 5.27 -0.88
N GLY A 108 -2.01 6.26 -1.11
CA GLY A 108 -3.45 6.11 -0.93
C GLY A 108 -4.03 4.97 -1.76
N GLY A 109 -3.69 4.86 -3.05
CA GLY A 109 -4.14 3.73 -3.86
C GLY A 109 -3.59 2.37 -3.40
N ALA A 110 -2.38 2.34 -2.84
CA ALA A 110 -1.75 1.11 -2.37
C ALA A 110 -2.31 0.66 -1.02
N PHE A 111 -2.45 1.57 -0.06
CA PHE A 111 -2.85 1.25 1.32
C PHE A 111 -4.36 1.37 1.55
N LEU A 112 -5.05 2.28 0.86
CA LEU A 112 -6.46 2.62 1.12
C LEU A 112 -7.44 1.72 0.32
N LEU A 113 -7.07 1.27 -0.89
CA LEU A 113 -7.89 0.31 -1.65
C LEU A 113 -8.06 -1.05 -0.96
N PRO A 114 -7.02 -1.67 -0.36
CA PRO A 114 -7.19 -2.86 0.45
C PRO A 114 -8.07 -2.62 1.68
N ILE A 115 -7.94 -1.47 2.34
CA ILE A 115 -8.77 -1.10 3.50
C ILE A 115 -10.24 -0.93 3.07
N ILE A 116 -10.53 -0.24 1.97
CA ILE A 116 -11.91 -0.11 1.46
C ILE A 116 -12.44 -1.46 0.98
N GLY A 117 -11.61 -2.29 0.34
CA GLY A 117 -12.00 -3.62 -0.12
C GLY A 117 -12.36 -4.54 1.05
N SER A 118 -11.54 -4.57 2.10
CA SER A 118 -11.80 -5.34 3.32
C SER A 118 -12.98 -4.77 4.11
N PHE A 119 -13.13 -3.44 4.20
CA PHE A 119 -14.29 -2.80 4.82
C PHE A 119 -15.58 -3.06 4.04
N GLY A 120 -15.53 -3.06 2.70
CA GLY A 120 -16.65 -3.39 1.84
C GLY A 120 -17.05 -4.85 1.93
N ALA A 121 -16.08 -5.78 1.97
CA ALA A 121 -16.33 -7.20 2.22
C ALA A 121 -16.95 -7.42 3.61
N TRP A 122 -16.43 -6.75 4.64
CA TRP A 122 -16.99 -6.80 5.99
C TRP A 122 -18.43 -6.25 6.06
N ILE A 123 -18.73 -5.15 5.36
CA ILE A 123 -20.10 -4.63 5.26
C ILE A 123 -21.03 -5.63 4.55
N ILE A 124 -20.57 -6.28 3.48
CA ILE A 124 -21.36 -7.30 2.78
C ILE A 124 -21.67 -8.48 3.71
N ASP A 125 -20.68 -8.95 4.47
CA ASP A 125 -20.87 -10.02 5.46
C ASP A 125 -21.81 -9.61 6.61
N LEU A 126 -21.81 -8.35 7.02
CA LEU A 126 -22.68 -7.84 8.09
C LEU A 126 -24.14 -7.65 7.63
N ILE A 127 -24.35 -7.18 6.41
CA ILE A 127 -25.68 -6.91 5.84
C ILE A 127 -26.33 -8.20 5.32
N PHE A 128 -25.54 -9.13 4.77
CA PHE A 128 -26.00 -10.40 4.24
C PHE A 128 -25.18 -11.57 4.84
N PRO A 129 -25.37 -11.88 6.14
CA PRO A 129 -24.71 -13.03 6.75
C PRO A 129 -25.10 -14.30 5.99
N GLY A 130 -24.13 -14.94 5.34
CA GLY A 130 -24.32 -16.13 4.49
C GLY A 130 -24.30 -15.89 2.97
N PHE A 131 -24.07 -14.66 2.49
CA PHE A 131 -24.00 -14.36 1.06
C PHE A 131 -22.91 -15.16 0.32
N ASN A 132 -21.74 -15.32 0.94
CA ASN A 132 -20.64 -16.12 0.40
C ASN A 132 -21.01 -17.60 0.25
N GLU A 133 -21.79 -18.15 1.19
CA GLU A 133 -22.29 -19.53 1.12
C GLU A 133 -23.31 -19.70 -0.01
N ILE A 134 -24.18 -18.70 -0.22
CA ILE A 134 -25.15 -18.70 -1.33
C ILE A 134 -24.43 -18.62 -2.67
N ILE A 135 -23.42 -17.77 -2.84
CA ILE A 135 -22.62 -17.70 -4.07
C ILE A 135 -21.94 -19.04 -4.33
N MET A 136 -21.33 -19.65 -3.31
CA MET A 136 -20.67 -20.95 -3.43
C MET A 136 -21.66 -22.06 -3.78
N LEU A 137 -22.86 -22.07 -3.17
CA LEU A 137 -23.94 -23.01 -3.51
C LEU A 137 -24.46 -22.81 -4.93
N VAL A 138 -24.59 -21.57 -5.40
CA VAL A 138 -24.99 -21.27 -6.78
C VAL A 138 -23.90 -21.66 -7.77
N ALA A 139 -22.62 -21.46 -7.43
CA ALA A 139 -21.50 -21.88 -8.26
C ALA A 139 -21.38 -23.41 -8.34
N ILE A 140 -21.50 -24.12 -7.21
CA ILE A 140 -21.49 -25.59 -7.16
C ILE A 140 -22.74 -26.14 -7.84
N GLY A 141 -23.92 -25.56 -7.58
CA GLY A 141 -25.18 -25.95 -8.22
C GLY A 141 -25.16 -25.71 -9.72
N GLY A 142 -24.59 -24.59 -10.18
CA GLY A 142 -24.37 -24.30 -11.59
C GLY A 142 -23.38 -25.27 -12.24
N LEU A 143 -22.25 -25.56 -11.57
CA LEU A 143 -21.29 -26.55 -12.03
C LEU A 143 -21.93 -27.93 -12.15
N MET A 144 -22.71 -28.36 -11.15
CA MET A 144 -23.47 -29.62 -11.21
C MET A 144 -24.52 -29.61 -12.32
N PHE A 145 -25.22 -28.50 -12.55
CA PHE A 145 -26.18 -28.37 -13.65
C PHE A 145 -25.53 -28.55 -15.03
N PHE A 146 -24.28 -28.10 -15.20
CA PHE A 146 -23.51 -28.33 -16.44
C PHE A 146 -22.86 -29.73 -16.52
N LEU A 147 -22.42 -30.32 -15.40
CA LEU A 147 -21.77 -31.64 -15.37
C LEU A 147 -22.75 -32.82 -15.43
N LEU A 148 -23.91 -32.73 -14.77
CA LEU A 148 -24.94 -33.78 -14.73
C LEU A 148 -25.43 -34.24 -16.12
N PRO A 149 -25.71 -33.35 -17.10
CA PRO A 149 -26.10 -33.78 -18.44
C PRO A 149 -24.95 -34.41 -19.25
N MET A 150 -23.68 -34.17 -18.89
CA MET A 150 -22.52 -34.83 -19.50
C MET A 150 -22.20 -36.22 -18.91
N LEU A 151 -22.76 -36.54 -17.74
CA LEU A 151 -22.65 -37.85 -17.09
C LEU A 151 -23.81 -38.80 -17.44
N LYS A 152 -24.85 -38.31 -18.13
CA LYS A 152 -25.85 -39.19 -18.74
C LYS A 152 -25.18 -39.93 -19.92
N PRO A 153 -25.20 -41.27 -19.95
CA PRO A 153 -24.72 -42.00 -21.11
C PRO A 153 -25.55 -41.59 -22.32
N ALA A 154 -24.88 -41.38 -23.46
CA ALA A 154 -25.54 -41.17 -24.74
C ALA A 154 -26.36 -42.43 -25.07
N GLU A 155 -27.69 -42.30 -25.10
CA GLU A 155 -28.56 -43.24 -25.79
C GLU A 155 -28.40 -43.09 -27.31
#